data_AF-A0A2N3YH41-F1
#
_entry.id   AF-A0A2N3YH41-F1
#
_cell.length_a   1.000
_cell.length_b   1.000
_cell.length_c   1.000
_cell.angle_alpha   90.00
_cell.angle_beta   90.00
_cell.angle_gamma   90.00
#
_symmetry.space_group_name_H-M   'P 1'
#
loop_
_entity.id
_entity.type
_entity.pdbx_description
1 polymer ?
#
loop_
_entity_poly.entity_id
_entity_poly.type
_entity_poly.pdbx_seq_one_letter_code
_entity_poly.pdbx_strand_id
1 'polypeptide(L)'
;MVPVLLALVAVALIVAALAVASGRWAVDGLADATRSTPDHGLPSEPDAADVAAVRFDTAPRGYRMDEVDERLDRLRTTLAERERELADLRAQED
;
A
#
# COMPACT_ATOMS: atom_id res chain seq x y z
N MET A 1 43.61 16.21 -18.99
CA MET A 1 43.28 14.81 -18.64
C MET A 1 41.85 14.64 -18.15
N VAL A 2 41.39 15.45 -17.19
CA VAL A 2 40.00 15.45 -16.69
C VAL A 2 38.91 15.51 -17.79
N PRO A 3 38.98 16.40 -18.81
CA PRO A 3 37.93 16.46 -19.84
C PRO A 3 37.89 15.20 -20.73
N VAL A 4 39.05 14.58 -20.97
CA VAL A 4 39.14 13.34 -21.75
C VAL A 4 38.55 12.17 -20.97
N LEU A 5 38.81 12.11 -19.66
CA LEU A 5 38.20 11.12 -18.77
C LEU A 5 36.67 11.28 -18.72
N LEU A 6 36.17 12.52 -18.58
CA LEU A 6 34.74 12.82 -18.62
C LEU A 6 34.08 12.39 -19.93
N ALA A 7 34.72 12.69 -21.07
CA ALA A 7 34.23 12.29 -22.37
C ALA A 7 34.15 10.76 -22.51
N LEU A 8 35.18 10.03 -22.03
CA LEU A 8 35.19 8.56 -22.02
C LEU A 8 34.06 7.98 -21.16
N VAL A 9 33.86 8.52 -19.96
CA VAL A 9 32.77 8.10 -19.06
C VAL A 9 31.40 8.37 -19.68
N ALA A 10 31.20 9.55 -20.27
CA ALA A 10 29.96 9.90 -20.94
C ALA A 10 29.65 8.95 -22.10
N VAL A 11 30.64 8.66 -22.95
CA VAL A 11 30.49 7.70 -24.05
C VAL A 11 30.17 6.30 -23.52
N ALA A 12 30.86 5.84 -22.47
CA ALA A 12 30.58 4.55 -21.86
C ALA A 12 29.15 4.45 -21.30
N LEU A 13 28.65 5.50 -20.64
CA LEU A 13 27.28 5.57 -20.14
C LEU A 13 26.24 5.55 -21.28
N ILE A 14 26.49 6.27 -22.36
CA ILE A 14 25.61 6.28 -23.54
C ILE A 14 25.55 4.88 -24.17
N VAL A 15 26.69 4.21 -24.35
CA VAL A 15 26.74 2.85 -24.90
C VAL A 15 26.01 1.86 -24.00
N ALA A 16 26.20 1.95 -22.68
CA ALA A 16 25.49 1.11 -21.72
C ALA A 16 23.97 1.33 -21.77
N ALA A 17 23.52 2.59 -21.82
CA ALA A 17 22.10 2.94 -21.93
C ALA A 17 21.48 2.40 -23.23
N LEU A 18 22.18 2.55 -24.38
CA LEU A 18 21.72 1.98 -25.66
C LEU A 18 21.69 0.45 -25.64
N ALA A 19 22.66 -0.21 -24.99
CA ALA A 19 22.69 -1.67 -24.89
C ALA A 19 21.51 -2.24 -24.08
N VAL A 20 21.13 -1.55 -22.99
CA VAL A 20 19.94 -1.87 -22.20
C VAL A 20 18.66 -1.58 -23.00
N ALA A 21 18.55 -0.40 -23.62
CA ALA A 21 17.36 -0.02 -24.38
C ALA A 21 17.10 -0.89 -25.62
N SER A 22 18.16 -1.41 -26.25
CA SER A 22 18.07 -2.30 -27.41
C SER A 22 17.77 -3.76 -27.05
N GLY A 23 17.66 -4.09 -25.75
CA GLY A 23 17.43 -5.45 -25.27
C GLY A 23 18.58 -6.42 -25.55
N ARG A 24 19.73 -5.94 -26.06
CA ARG A 24 20.94 -6.77 -26.25
C ARG A 24 21.52 -7.22 -24.93
N TRP A 25 21.27 -6.47 -23.86
CA TRP A 25 21.50 -6.90 -22.49
C TRP A 25 20.16 -7.24 -21.87
N ALA A 26 19.83 -8.54 -21.85
CA ALA A 26 18.78 -9.07 -20.99
C ALA A 26 19.26 -8.92 -19.54
N VAL A 27 19.04 -7.75 -18.96
CA VAL A 27 19.00 -7.63 -17.50
C VAL A 27 17.87 -8.55 -17.10
N ASP A 28 18.17 -9.63 -16.35
CA ASP A 28 17.15 -10.54 -15.82
C ASP A 28 15.95 -9.71 -15.36
N GLY A 29 14.77 -10.04 -15.89
CA GLY A 29 13.57 -9.24 -15.70
C GLY A 29 13.42 -8.90 -14.22
N LEU A 30 13.28 -7.60 -13.92
CA LEU A 30 13.03 -7.14 -12.55
C LEU A 30 12.01 -8.08 -11.92
N ALA A 31 12.35 -8.63 -10.74
CA ALA A 31 11.46 -9.51 -10.00
C ALA A 31 10.07 -8.90 -9.92
N ASP A 32 9.05 -9.74 -10.05
CA ASP A 32 7.65 -9.32 -10.10
C ASP A 32 7.36 -8.35 -8.96
N ALA A 33 6.67 -7.25 -9.26
CA ALA A 33 6.52 -6.14 -8.33
C ALA A 33 5.85 -6.63 -7.05
N THR A 34 6.63 -6.79 -5.99
CA THR A 34 6.11 -7.28 -4.71
C THR A 34 5.24 -6.17 -4.15
N ARG A 35 3.94 -6.44 -4.01
CA ARG A 35 3.00 -5.50 -3.42
C ARG A 35 3.40 -5.34 -1.95
N SER A 36 4.21 -4.34 -1.65
CA SER A 36 4.71 -4.04 -0.30
C SER A 36 3.64 -3.42 0.59
N THR A 37 2.35 -3.69 0.33
CA THR A 37 1.25 -3.21 1.15
C THR A 37 1.28 -3.99 2.47
N PRO A 38 1.56 -3.33 3.60
CA PRO A 38 1.50 -3.94 4.91
C PRO A 38 0.09 -4.48 5.16
N ASP A 39 0.02 -5.62 5.83
CA ASP A 39 -1.25 -6.13 6.34
C ASP A 39 -1.84 -5.09 7.32
N HIS A 40 -3.04 -4.60 7.00
CA HIS A 40 -3.72 -3.58 7.80
C HIS A 40 -4.27 -4.13 9.13
N GLY A 41 -4.12 -5.43 9.37
CA GLY A 41 -4.43 -6.08 10.65
C GLY A 41 -5.92 -6.32 10.89
N LEU A 42 -6.74 -6.23 9.84
CA LEU A 42 -8.17 -6.53 9.91
C LEU A 42 -8.42 -8.02 9.67
N PRO A 43 -9.17 -8.71 10.55
CA PRO A 43 -9.64 -10.05 10.26
C PRO A 43 -10.71 -10.02 9.14
N SER A 44 -11.05 -11.20 8.59
CA SER A 44 -12.04 -11.33 7.51
C SER A 44 -13.43 -10.79 7.89
N GLU A 45 -13.77 -10.87 9.17
CA GLU A 45 -15.02 -10.38 9.76
C GLU A 45 -14.64 -9.49 10.96
N PRO A 46 -14.35 -8.20 10.72
CA PRO A 46 -13.90 -7.30 11.77
C PRO A 46 -15.06 -6.83 12.65
N ASP A 47 -14.78 -6.71 13.94
CA ASP A 47 -15.69 -6.10 14.90
C ASP A 47 -15.46 -4.57 15.03
N ALA A 48 -16.31 -3.90 15.80
CA ALA A 48 -16.19 -2.46 16.03
C ALA A 48 -14.91 -2.07 16.80
N ALA A 49 -14.24 -2.98 17.50
CA ALA A 49 -12.97 -2.70 18.15
C ALA A 49 -11.80 -2.78 17.14
N ASP A 50 -11.84 -3.73 16.22
CA ASP A 50 -10.85 -3.95 15.18
C ASP A 50 -10.72 -2.73 14.26
N VAL A 51 -11.83 -2.07 13.92
CA VAL A 51 -11.86 -0.86 13.09
C VAL A 51 -11.00 0.27 13.68
N ALA A 52 -10.86 0.35 15.01
CA ALA A 52 -10.04 1.37 15.67
C ALA A 52 -8.53 1.09 15.59
N ALA A 53 -8.16 -0.18 15.42
CA ALA A 53 -6.78 -0.64 15.39
C ALA A 53 -6.14 -0.53 13.99
N VAL A 54 -6.96 -0.39 12.95
CA VAL A 54 -6.52 -0.36 11.53
C VAL A 54 -5.58 0.80 11.24
N ARG A 55 -4.50 0.54 10.50
CA ARG A 55 -3.58 1.58 10.02
C ARG A 55 -3.37 1.47 8.52
N PHE A 56 -3.52 2.60 7.84
CA PHE A 56 -3.34 2.71 6.40
C PHE A 56 -2.04 3.45 6.07
N ASP A 57 -1.40 3.07 4.98
CA ASP A 57 -0.27 3.81 4.43
C ASP A 57 -0.72 5.10 3.73
N THR A 58 0.19 6.08 3.70
CA THR A 58 -0.04 7.34 2.99
C THR A 58 0.56 7.30 1.58
N ALA A 59 -0.20 7.76 0.59
CA ALA A 59 0.25 7.87 -0.80
C ALA A 59 0.13 9.32 -1.32
N PRO A 60 0.94 9.75 -2.31
CA PRO A 60 0.91 11.12 -2.88
C PRO A 60 -0.42 11.55 -3.50
N ARG A 61 -1.37 10.62 -3.67
CA ARG A 61 -2.76 10.86 -4.11
C ARG A 61 -3.76 10.05 -3.26
N GLY A 62 -3.44 9.83 -1.99
CA GLY A 62 -4.33 9.16 -1.04
C GLY A 62 -5.53 10.01 -0.68
N TYR A 63 -6.55 9.38 -0.11
CA TYR A 63 -7.65 10.09 0.54
C TYR A 63 -7.11 10.97 1.67
N ARG A 64 -7.84 12.04 2.02
CA ARG A 64 -7.47 12.87 3.15
C ARG A 64 -7.72 12.10 4.45
N MET A 65 -6.70 12.02 5.30
CA MET A 65 -6.73 11.22 6.52
C MET A 65 -7.88 11.62 7.46
N ASP A 66 -8.13 12.91 7.62
CA ASP A 66 -9.22 13.44 8.45
C ASP A 66 -10.61 13.03 7.96
N GLU A 67 -10.84 13.04 6.64
CA GLU A 67 -12.11 12.58 6.07
C GLU A 67 -12.29 11.07 6.22
N VAL A 68 -11.22 10.29 6.04
CA VAL A 68 -11.26 8.83 6.24
C VAL A 68 -11.52 8.51 7.71
N ASP A 69 -10.82 9.17 8.63
CA ASP A 69 -10.96 8.97 10.08
C ASP A 69 -12.38 9.28 10.54
N GLU A 70 -12.98 10.41 10.10
CA GLU A 70 -14.36 10.75 10.43
C GLU A 70 -15.36 9.69 9.93
N ARG A 71 -15.15 9.17 8.72
CA ARG A 71 -16.01 8.12 8.15
C ARG A 71 -15.85 6.79 8.87
N LEU A 72 -14.63 6.43 9.26
CA LEU A 72 -14.35 5.22 10.02
C LEU A 72 -14.94 5.29 11.43
N ASP A 73 -14.87 6.43 12.11
CA ASP A 73 -15.48 6.62 13.43
C ASP A 73 -17.01 6.45 13.37
N ARG A 74 -17.64 7.00 12.32
CA ARG A 74 -19.07 6.81 12.10
C ARG A 74 -19.42 5.35 11.79
N LEU A 75 -18.62 4.69 10.96
CA LEU A 75 -18.83 3.28 10.62
C LEU A 75 -18.68 2.39 11.86
N ARG A 76 -17.64 2.63 12.67
CA ARG A 76 -17.39 1.96 13.94
C ARG A 76 -18.58 2.07 14.89
N THR A 77 -19.14 3.27 15.03
CA THR A 77 -20.31 3.51 15.88
C THR A 77 -21.51 2.69 15.40
N THR A 78 -21.76 2.71 14.09
CA THR A 78 -22.85 1.94 13.48
C THR A 78 -22.65 0.44 13.68
N LEU A 79 -21.43 -0.05 13.49
CA LEU A 79 -21.09 -1.46 13.67
C LEU A 79 -21.30 -1.91 15.11
N ALA A 80 -20.86 -1.11 16.09
CA ALA A 80 -21.07 -1.38 17.51
C ALA A 80 -22.57 -1.42 17.90
N GLU A 81 -23.41 -0.61 17.26
CA GLU A 81 -24.86 -0.68 17.45
C GLU A 81 -25.44 -2.00 16.91
N ARG A 82 -25.01 -2.43 15.72
CA ARG A 82 -25.45 -3.71 15.14
C ARG A 82 -24.96 -4.93 15.92
N GLU A 83 -23.75 -4.87 16.45
CA GLU A 83 -23.22 -5.94 17.31
C GLU A 83 -24.03 -6.09 18.59
N ARG A 84 -24.45 -4.98 19.21
CA ARG A 84 -25.35 -5.01 20.37
C ARG A 84 -26.71 -5.60 20.01
N GLU A 85 -27.31 -5.14 18.90
CA GLU A 85 -28.59 -5.67 18.42
C GLU A 85 -28.50 -7.19 18.14
N LEU A 86 -27.42 -7.65 17.51
CA LEU A 86 -27.18 -9.07 17.28
C LEU A 86 -26.99 -9.86 18.57
N ALA A 87 -26.30 -9.30 19.57
CA ALA A 87 -26.14 -9.94 20.88
C ALA A 87 -27.49 -10.07 21.60
N ASP A 88 -28.31 -9.03 21.57
CA ASP A 88 -29.65 -9.03 22.16
C ASP A 88 -30.58 -10.03 21.46
N LEU A 89 -30.51 -10.14 20.14
CA LEU A 89 -31.29 -11.12 19.37
C LEU A 89 -30.88 -12.55 19.69
N ARG A 90 -29.57 -12.85 19.72
CA ARG A 90 -29.07 -14.19 20.06
C ARG A 90 -29.47 -14.60 21.48
N ALA A 91 -29.45 -13.67 22.43
CA ALA A 91 -29.88 -13.93 23.81
C ALA A 91 -31.39 -14.20 23.96
N GLN A 92 -32.20 -13.89 22.94
CA GLN A 92 -33.64 -14.23 22.90
C GLN A 92 -33.90 -15.59 22.22
N GLU A 93 -32.97 -16.06 21.39
CA GLU A 93 -33.05 -17.36 20.72
C GLU A 93 -32.59 -18.51 21.62
N ASP A 94 -31.73 -18.23 22.61
CA ASP A 94 -31.28 -19.15 23.67
C ASP A 94 -32.27 -19.24 24.86
#